data_AF-A0A2R4FU19-F1
#
_entry.id   AF-A0A2R4FU19-F1
#
_cell.length_a   1.000
_cell.length_b   1.000
_cell.length_c   1.000
_cell.angle_alpha   90.00
_cell.angle_beta   90.00
_cell.angle_gamma   90.00
#
_symmetry.space_group_name_H-M   'P 1'
#
loop_
_entity.id
_entity.type
_entity.pdbx_description
1 polymer ?
#
loop_
_entity_poly.entity_id
_entity_poly.type
_entity_poly.pdbx_seq_one_letter_code
_entity_poly.pdbx_strand_id
1 'polypeptide(L)' 'MFGTSAAANADETRQFRGEGYSSMGLAYDWAYGQALGRARDAGFTDCEVIDSYTWPGGYEAWVLLECSR' A
#
# COMPACT_ATOMS: atom_id res chain seq x y z
N MET A 1 22.33 20.53 31.09
CA MET A 1 21.75 20.48 29.74
C MET A 1 20.76 19.31 29.75
N PHE A 2 19.50 19.57 30.11
CA PHE A 2 18.44 18.56 30.13
C PHE A 2 17.46 18.92 29.01
N GLY A 3 17.18 17.94 28.15
CA GLY A 3 16.29 18.10 27.01
C GLY A 3 16.34 16.82 26.18
N THR A 4 15.78 15.76 26.76
CA THR A 4 15.45 14.49 26.12
C THR A 4 15.00 14.70 24.68
N SER A 5 15.66 14.01 23.74
CA SER A 5 15.21 13.84 22.37
C SER A 5 13.75 13.43 22.40
N ALA A 6 12.86 14.36 22.06
CA ALA A 6 11.49 14.03 21.77
C ALA A 6 11.55 13.13 20.53
N ALA A 7 11.50 11.83 20.73
CA ALA A 7 11.05 10.91 19.71
C ALA A 7 9.57 11.25 19.48
N ALA A 8 9.33 12.32 18.72
CA ALA A 8 8.09 12.42 17.98
C ALA A 8 8.10 11.19 17.08
N ASN A 9 7.24 10.21 17.36
CA ASN A 9 6.86 9.24 16.36
C ASN A 9 6.19 10.09 15.27
N ALA A 10 6.98 10.61 14.34
CA ALA A 10 6.43 11.21 13.15
C ALA A 10 5.75 10.04 12.44
N ASP A 11 4.43 10.11 12.32
CA ASP A 11 3.66 9.24 11.42
C ASP A 11 4.41 9.25 10.09
N GLU A 12 5.14 8.17 9.82
CA GLU A 12 5.85 8.05 8.56
C GLU A 12 4.82 7.61 7.55
N THR A 13 4.46 8.50 6.63
CA THR A 13 3.54 8.15 5.54
C THR A 13 4.35 7.73 4.31
N ARG A 14 4.01 6.59 3.72
CA ARG A 14 4.66 6.09 2.50
C ARG A 14 3.67 5.40 1.58
N GLN A 15 3.93 5.53 0.27
CA GLN A 15 3.13 4.91 -0.77
C GLN A 15 3.70 3.57 -1.23
N PHE A 16 2.81 2.60 -1.43
CA PHE A 16 3.11 1.24 -1.87
C PHE A 16 2.24 0.88 -3.06
N ARG A 17 2.89 0.64 -4.20
CA ARG A 17 2.20 0.19 -5.41
C ARG A 17 2.22 -1.33 -5.50
N GLY A 18 1.07 -1.90 -5.83
CA GLY A 18 0.91 -3.29 -6.18
C GLY A 18 0.35 -3.43 -7.58
N GLU A 19 0.77 -4.49 -8.25
CA GLU A 19 0.31 -4.87 -9.58
C GLU A 19 -0.32 -6.26 -9.52
N GLY A 20 -1.39 -6.43 -10.28
CA GLY A 20 -2.16 -7.66 -10.30
C GLY A 20 -2.51 -8.06 -11.72
N TYR A 21 -2.35 -9.35 -11.99
CA TYR A 21 -2.75 -9.99 -13.23
C TYR A 21 -3.52 -11.27 -12.89
N SER A 22 -4.69 -11.46 -13.49
CA SER A 22 -5.51 -12.64 -13.23
C SER A 22 -6.39 -12.96 -14.42
N SER A 23 -6.36 -14.19 -14.92
CA SER A 23 -7.28 -14.66 -15.97
C SER A 23 -8.73 -14.86 -15.47
N MET A 24 -8.97 -14.71 -14.17
CA MET A 24 -10.29 -14.91 -13.53
C MET A 24 -10.99 -13.58 -13.18
N GLY A 25 -10.45 -12.43 -13.57
CA GLY A 25 -11.05 -11.12 -13.28
C GLY A 25 -10.76 -10.57 -11.87
N LEU A 26 -9.83 -11.19 -11.14
CA LEU A 26 -9.46 -10.80 -9.75
C LEU A 26 -8.19 -9.95 -9.70
N ALA A 27 -7.82 -9.27 -10.80
CA ALA A 27 -6.55 -8.55 -10.88
C ALA A 27 -6.44 -7.46 -9.81
N TYR A 28 -7.54 -6.80 -9.45
CA TYR A 28 -7.56 -5.80 -8.37
C TYR A 28 -7.16 -6.40 -7.02
N ASP A 29 -7.73 -7.54 -6.63
CA ASP A 29 -7.44 -8.18 -5.34
C ASP A 29 -5.97 -8.60 -5.23
N TRP A 30 -5.40 -9.08 -6.34
CA TRP A 30 -3.97 -9.39 -6.42
C TRP A 30 -3.10 -8.14 -6.29
N ALA A 31 -3.46 -7.05 -6.98
CA ALA A 31 -2.75 -5.78 -6.89
C ALA A 31 -2.80 -5.21 -5.46
N TYR A 32 -3.97 -5.21 -4.83
CA TYR A 32 -4.16 -4.78 -3.45
C TYR A 32 -3.34 -5.64 -2.48
N GLY A 33 -3.44 -6.97 -2.61
CA GLY A 33 -2.67 -7.90 -1.77
C GLY A 33 -1.16 -7.71 -1.91
N GLN A 34 -0.67 -7.44 -3.12
CA GLN A 34 0.75 -7.15 -3.34
C GLN A 34 1.18 -5.83 -2.68
N ALA A 35 0.39 -4.76 -2.84
CA ALA A 35 0.68 -3.47 -2.21
C ALA A 35 0.70 -3.60 -0.67
N LEU A 36 -0.29 -4.27 -0.11
CA LEU A 36 -0.42 -4.49 1.33
C LEU A 36 0.70 -5.38 1.88
N GLY A 37 1.11 -6.41 1.14
CA GLY A 37 2.26 -7.24 1.49
C GLY A 37 3.55 -6.41 1.62
N ARG A 38 3.83 -5.56 0.62
CA ARG A 38 4.99 -4.64 0.65
C ARG A 38 4.93 -3.66 1.82
N ALA A 39 3.75 -3.11 2.11
CA ALA A 39 3.56 -2.21 3.24
C ALA A 39 3.86 -2.91 4.57
N ARG A 40 3.30 -4.13 4.76
CA ARG A 40 3.52 -4.94 5.96
C ARG A 40 4.98 -5.37 6.14
N ASP A 41 5.65 -5.77 5.05
CA ASP A 41 7.07 -6.11 5.07
C ASP A 41 7.95 -4.91 5.48
N ALA A 42 7.49 -3.69 5.19
CA ALA A 42 8.12 -2.43 5.61
C ALA A 42 7.68 -1.95 7.01
N GLY A 43 6.77 -2.66 7.67
CA GLY A 43 6.26 -2.32 9.00
C GLY A 43 5.19 -1.21 9.02
N PHE A 44 4.50 -0.99 7.91
CA PHE A 44 3.36 -0.08 7.83
C PHE A 44 2.07 -0.88 7.99
N THR A 45 1.16 -0.36 8.81
CA THR A 45 -0.04 -1.12 9.23
C THR A 45 -1.35 -0.40 9.00
N ASP A 46 -1.35 0.93 9.06
CA ASP A 46 -2.52 1.73 8.70
C ASP A 46 -2.39 2.06 7.21
N CYS A 47 -3.33 1.61 6.38
CA CYS A 47 -3.22 1.71 4.92
C CYS A 47 -4.57 2.05 4.29
N GLU A 48 -4.59 3.04 3.41
CA GLU A 48 -5.74 3.40 2.60
C GLU A 48 -5.42 3.36 1.10
N VAL A 49 -6.43 3.11 0.27
CA VAL A 49 -6.29 3.15 -1.19
C VAL A 49 -6.43 4.61 -1.63
N ILE A 50 -5.36 5.18 -2.16
CA ILE A 50 -5.37 6.56 -2.67
C ILE A 50 -5.60 6.63 -4.18
N ASP A 51 -5.25 5.57 -4.91
CA ASP A 51 -5.47 5.49 -6.34
C ASP A 51 -5.51 4.02 -6.79
N SER A 52 -6.25 3.74 -7.86
CA SER A 52 -6.27 2.43 -8.47
C SER A 52 -6.81 2.48 -9.89
N TYR A 53 -6.42 1.50 -10.69
CA TYR A 53 -6.99 1.32 -12.01
C TYR A 53 -7.11 -0.16 -12.33
N THR A 54 -8.25 -0.52 -12.91
CA THR A 54 -8.51 -1.85 -13.46
C THR A 54 -8.79 -1.70 -14.94
N TRP A 55 -8.01 -2.40 -15.77
CA TRP A 55 -8.19 -2.32 -17.22
C TRP A 55 -9.50 -2.98 -17.66
N PRO A 56 -10.07 -2.57 -18.81
CA PRO A 56 -11.21 -3.25 -19.40
C PRO A 56 -10.98 -4.76 -19.52
N GLY A 57 -11.90 -5.54 -18.95
CA GLY A 57 -11.78 -7.00 -18.87
C GLY A 57 -11.33 -7.53 -17.50
N GLY A 58 -10.84 -6.68 -16.59
CA GLY A 58 -10.55 -7.08 -15.21
C GLY A 58 -9.34 -8.01 -15.04
N TYR A 59 -8.58 -8.25 -16.12
CA TYR A 59 -7.44 -9.18 -16.12
C TYR A 59 -6.13 -8.54 -15.66
N GLU A 60 -6.08 -7.21 -15.63
CA GLU A 60 -4.93 -6.43 -15.20
C GLU A 60 -5.43 -5.27 -14.33
N ALA A 61 -4.70 -4.98 -13.25
CA ALA A 61 -4.96 -3.85 -12.37
C ALA A 61 -3.69 -3.40 -11.64
N TRP A 62 -3.70 -2.16 -11.18
CA TRP A 62 -2.77 -1.69 -10.15
C TRP A 62 -3.53 -0.98 -9.04
N VAL A 63 -2.95 -1.01 -7.85
CA VAL A 63 -3.44 -0.33 -6.65
C VAL A 63 -2.29 0.41 -6.01
N LEU A 64 -2.54 1.66 -5.61
CA LEU A 64 -1.62 2.47 -4.84
C LEU A 64 -2.19 2.67 -3.44
N LEU A 65 -1.48 2.14 -2.44
CA LEU A 65 -1.78 2.37 -1.04
C LEU A 65 -0.93 3.52 -0.51
N GLU A 66 -1.52 4.36 0.31
CA GLU A 66 -0.79 5.23 1.23
C GLU A 66 -0.92 4.62 2.62
N CYS A 67 0.21 4.42 3.30
CA CYS A 67 0.23 3.79 4.61
C CYS A 67 1.05 4.57 5.62
N SER A 68 0.69 4.49 6.90
CA SER A 68 1.42 5.06 8.03
C SER A 68 1.79 4.03 9.11
N ARG A 69 2.75 4.43 9.96
CA ARG A 69 3.25 3.69 11.12
C ARG A 69 3.73 4.63 12.23
#